data_AF-A0AAN6M5N3-F1
#
_entry.id   AF-A0AAN6M5N3-F1
#
_cell.length_a   1.000
_cell.length_b   1.000
_cell.length_c   1.000
_cell.angle_alpha   90.00
_cell.angle_beta   90.00
_cell.angle_gamma   90.00
#
_symmetry.space_group_name_H-M   'P 1'
#
loop_
_entity.id
_entity.type
_entity.pdbx_description
1 polymer ?
#
loop_
_entity_poly.entity_id
_entity_poly.type
_entity_poly.pdbx_seq_one_letter_code
_entity_poly.pdbx_strand_id
1 'polypeptide(L)'
;MSPNGTLMAYTTPTDIRALRDQAALLSMAWKDHSSKHPSPLTTLTIETPHNNIIARAIQPSLLLVLVGTVPPNRKPDVFKITPEAQADARYPREVGEEEEGTQVVGSGKAPSVMSTMSVRERDLRGGVLHVQRRKVDALVEYLRRDFEEKGFVMPDDSSFS
;
A
#
# COMPACT_ATOMS: atom_id res chain seq x y z
N MET A 1 8.89 -6.96 -5.50
CA MET A 1 9.53 -7.85 -4.50
C MET A 1 8.46 -8.74 -3.91
N SER A 2 8.79 -9.94 -3.46
CA SER A 2 7.83 -10.82 -2.78
C SER A 2 7.63 -10.39 -1.31
N PRO A 3 6.52 -10.79 -0.68
CA PRO A 3 6.27 -10.56 0.74
C PRO A 3 7.34 -11.13 1.68
N ASN A 4 8.10 -12.15 1.28
CA ASN A 4 9.17 -12.76 2.08
C ASN A 4 10.50 -11.98 2.08
N GLY A 5 10.60 -10.86 1.35
CA GLY A 5 11.80 -10.01 1.34
C GLY A 5 12.68 -10.18 0.11
N THR A 6 12.31 -11.05 -0.83
CA THR A 6 13.10 -11.26 -2.05
C THR A 6 12.89 -10.10 -3.03
N LEU A 7 13.96 -9.33 -3.25
CA LEU A 7 13.99 -8.25 -4.24
C LEU A 7 14.05 -8.84 -5.65
N MET A 8 12.99 -8.65 -6.43
CA MET A 8 12.84 -9.23 -7.79
C MET A 8 13.33 -8.30 -8.90
N ALA A 9 13.07 -7.00 -8.76
CA ALA A 9 13.44 -6.00 -9.75
C ALA A 9 13.60 -4.64 -9.04
N TYR A 10 14.48 -3.81 -9.56
CA TYR A 10 14.73 -2.44 -9.09
C TYR A 10 15.12 -1.56 -10.28
N THR A 11 15.06 -0.24 -10.11
CA THR A 11 15.49 0.74 -11.11
C THR A 11 16.77 1.44 -10.65
N THR A 12 17.68 1.71 -11.58
CA THR A 12 19.00 2.33 -11.35
C THR A 12 18.92 3.85 -11.12
N PRO A 13 19.93 4.48 -10.48
CA PRO A 13 21.06 3.90 -9.78
C PRO A 13 20.88 3.94 -8.25
N THR A 14 21.02 2.78 -7.58
CA THR A 14 21.00 2.66 -6.12
C THR A 14 21.89 1.49 -5.67
N ASP A 15 22.43 1.55 -4.45
CA ASP A 15 23.18 0.44 -3.86
C ASP A 15 22.25 -0.76 -3.61
N ILE A 16 22.50 -1.86 -4.33
CA ILE A 16 21.69 -3.08 -4.26
C ILE A 16 21.71 -3.73 -2.87
N ARG A 17 22.79 -3.57 -2.09
CA ARG A 17 22.84 -4.12 -0.73
C ARG A 17 21.86 -3.37 0.17
N ALA A 18 21.94 -2.04 0.15
CA ALA A 18 21.02 -1.20 0.90
C ALA A 18 19.55 -1.43 0.49
N LEU A 19 19.27 -1.63 -0.80
CA LEU A 19 17.92 -1.97 -1.26
C LEU A 19 17.43 -3.34 -0.77
N ARG A 20 18.31 -4.35 -0.70
CA ARG A 20 17.96 -5.66 -0.16
C ARG A 20 17.68 -5.59 1.34
N ASP A 21 18.47 -4.85 2.08
CA ASP A 21 18.24 -4.63 3.51
C ASP A 21 16.91 -3.90 3.75
N GLN A 22 16.62 -2.87 2.96
CA GLN A 22 15.33 -2.18 2.99
C GLN A 22 14.16 -3.09 2.64
N ALA A 23 14.30 -3.94 1.61
CA ALA A 23 13.29 -4.91 1.23
C ALA A 23 13.03 -5.91 2.38
N ALA A 24 14.08 -6.43 3.01
CA ALA A 24 13.95 -7.34 4.15
C ALA A 24 13.19 -6.70 5.31
N LEU A 25 13.59 -5.47 5.71
CA LEU A 25 12.91 -4.73 6.78
C LEU A 25 11.45 -4.43 6.45
N LEU A 26 11.18 -4.03 5.21
CA LEU A 26 9.82 -3.77 4.74
C LEU A 26 8.97 -5.04 4.76
N SER A 27 9.53 -6.19 4.38
CA SER A 27 8.84 -7.47 4.43
C SER A 27 8.52 -7.91 5.85
N MET A 28 9.43 -7.68 6.80
CA MET A 28 9.16 -7.90 8.22
C MET A 28 8.00 -7.02 8.69
N ALA A 29 8.04 -5.72 8.38
CA ALA A 29 6.95 -4.79 8.72
C ALA A 29 5.62 -5.19 8.05
N TRP A 30 5.64 -5.57 6.78
CA TRP A 30 4.46 -6.04 6.05
C TRP A 30 3.84 -7.26 6.71
N LYS A 31 4.64 -8.27 7.05
CA LYS A 31 4.19 -9.50 7.72
C LYS A 31 3.62 -9.22 9.10
N ASP A 32 4.30 -8.38 9.88
CA ASP A 32 3.87 -8.00 11.23
C ASP A 32 2.52 -7.29 11.21
N HIS A 33 2.28 -6.43 10.22
CA HIS A 33 0.98 -5.75 10.09
C HIS A 33 -0.07 -6.68 9.46
N SER A 34 0.28 -7.48 8.46
CA SER A 34 -0.66 -8.40 7.82
C SER A 34 -1.22 -9.45 8.79
N SER A 35 -0.45 -9.88 9.79
CA SER A 35 -0.93 -10.81 10.82
C SER A 35 -1.86 -10.18 11.86
N LYS A 36 -1.81 -8.84 12.00
CA LYS A 36 -2.62 -8.08 12.97
C LYS A 36 -3.93 -7.58 12.37
N HIS A 37 -4.05 -7.56 11.05
CA HIS A 37 -5.26 -7.11 10.36
C HIS A 37 -6.16 -8.31 10.01
N PRO A 38 -7.49 -8.19 10.21
CA PRO A 38 -8.43 -9.27 9.88
C PRO A 38 -8.62 -9.45 8.36
N SER A 39 -8.28 -8.43 7.57
CA SER A 39 -8.34 -8.46 6.11
C SER A 39 -6.92 -8.33 5.50
N PRO A 40 -6.73 -8.79 4.25
CA PRO A 40 -5.45 -8.68 3.58
C PRO A 40 -4.95 -7.24 3.52
N LEU A 41 -3.68 -7.05 3.86
CA LEU A 41 -3.04 -5.75 3.77
C LEU A 41 -2.91 -5.33 2.30
N THR A 42 -3.33 -4.11 1.98
CA THR A 42 -3.31 -3.62 0.60
C THR A 42 -2.16 -2.65 0.36
N THR A 43 -1.95 -1.73 1.31
CA THR A 43 -0.90 -0.72 1.27
C THR A 43 -0.23 -0.60 2.63
N LEU A 44 1.08 -0.43 2.64
CA LEU A 44 1.85 -0.06 3.83
C LEU A 44 2.65 1.19 3.50
N THR A 45 2.42 2.26 4.26
CA THR A 45 3.24 3.47 4.15
C THR A 45 4.13 3.61 5.37
N ILE A 46 5.44 3.73 5.15
CA ILE A 46 6.43 4.02 6.19
C ILE A 46 7.00 5.40 5.91
N GLU A 47 6.81 6.30 6.85
CA GLU A 47 7.32 7.66 6.80
C GLU A 47 8.52 7.76 7.73
N THR A 48 9.68 8.14 7.19
CA THR A 48 10.91 8.38 7.96
C THR A 48 11.38 9.83 7.80
N PRO A 49 12.43 10.26 8.54
CA PRO A 49 13.02 11.58 8.39
C PRO A 49 13.69 11.80 7.02
N HIS A 50 14.06 10.73 6.31
CA HIS A 50 14.87 10.81 5.09
C HIS A 50 14.14 10.35 3.84
N ASN A 51 13.17 9.45 4.00
CA ASN A 51 12.41 8.87 2.90
C ASN A 51 11.00 8.46 3.32
N ASN A 52 10.11 8.42 2.35
CA ASN A 52 8.83 7.73 2.45
C ASN A 52 8.92 6.44 1.64
N ILE A 53 8.42 5.36 2.20
CA ILE A 53 8.31 4.06 1.54
C ILE A 53 6.82 3.75 1.42
N ILE A 54 6.37 3.46 0.19
CA ILE A 54 5.00 3.01 -0.08
C ILE A 54 5.10 1.61 -0.68
N ALA A 55 4.61 0.61 0.04
CA ALA A 55 4.46 -0.75 -0.45
C ALA A 55 2.99 -1.02 -0.76
N ARG A 56 2.71 -1.62 -1.92
CA ARG A 56 1.37 -1.94 -2.39
C ARG A 56 1.33 -3.35 -2.93
N ALA A 57 0.37 -4.15 -2.49
CA ALA A 57 0.16 -5.49 -3.03
C ALA A 57 -0.43 -5.42 -4.45
N ILE A 58 0.28 -6.00 -5.43
CA ILE A 58 -0.25 -6.22 -6.78
C ILE A 58 -0.99 -7.56 -6.82
N GLN A 59 -0.36 -8.62 -6.30
CA GLN A 59 -0.88 -9.98 -6.13
C GLN A 59 -0.51 -10.48 -4.71
N PRO A 60 -1.09 -11.58 -4.18
CA PRO A 60 -0.79 -12.08 -2.83
C PRO A 60 0.72 -12.26 -2.57
N SER A 61 1.45 -12.75 -3.58
CA SER A 61 2.88 -13.04 -3.51
C SER A 61 3.76 -11.97 -4.18
N LEU A 62 3.21 -10.79 -4.53
CA LEU A 62 3.94 -9.73 -5.23
C LEU A 62 3.59 -8.32 -4.75
N LEU A 63 4.61 -7.61 -4.24
CA LEU A 63 4.55 -6.22 -3.80
C LEU A 63 5.27 -5.28 -4.77
N LEU A 64 4.62 -4.15 -5.06
CA LEU A 64 5.22 -2.95 -5.63
C LEU A 64 5.73 -2.05 -4.51
N VAL A 65 6.97 -1.59 -4.60
CA VAL A 65 7.58 -0.73 -3.58
C VAL A 65 8.14 0.52 -4.23
N LEU A 66 7.72 1.68 -3.72
CA LEU A 66 8.25 2.98 -4.11
C LEU A 66 8.96 3.61 -2.91
N VAL A 67 10.21 4.01 -3.13
CA VAL A 67 11.00 4.79 -2.17
C VAL A 67 11.12 6.20 -2.70
N GLY A 68 10.60 7.18 -1.97
CA GLY A 68 10.65 8.59 -2.33
C GLY A 68 11.43 9.39 -1.29
N THR A 69 12.19 10.38 -1.74
CA THR A 69 12.82 11.36 -0.85
C THR A 69 11.76 12.27 -0.23
N VAL A 70 12.06 12.82 0.95
CA VAL A 70 11.18 13.79 1.61
C VAL A 70 11.65 15.23 1.35
N PRO A 71 10.75 16.22 1.43
CA PRO A 71 11.14 17.63 1.33
C PRO A 71 12.16 18.02 2.42
N PRO A 72 13.07 18.97 2.14
CA PRO A 72 14.14 19.35 3.07
C PRO A 72 13.63 19.93 4.41
N ASN A 73 12.40 20.47 4.44
CA ASN A 73 11.79 21.06 5.63
C ASN A 73 10.96 20.07 6.46
N ARG A 74 11.15 18.75 6.29
CA ARG A 74 10.45 17.75 7.08
C ARG A 74 10.95 17.78 8.54
N LYS A 75 10.03 17.56 9.48
CA LYS A 75 10.38 17.41 10.90
C LYS A 75 11.32 16.20 11.10
N PRO A 76 12.39 16.33 11.90
CA PRO A 76 13.42 15.29 12.05
C PRO A 76 12.94 14.05 12.83
N ASP A 77 11.88 14.17 13.63
CA ASP A 77 11.35 13.08 14.46
C ASP A 77 10.11 12.38 13.86
N VAL A 78 10.01 12.36 12.52
CA VAL A 78 8.86 11.72 11.87
C VAL A 78 9.18 10.27 11.58
N PHE A 79 8.68 9.40 12.45
CA PHE A 79 8.54 7.98 12.18
C PHE A 79 7.07 7.58 12.30
N LYS A 80 6.44 7.17 11.20
CA LYS A 80 5.04 6.76 11.19
C LYS A 80 4.82 5.61 10.22
N ILE A 81 4.22 4.53 10.72
CA ILE A 81 3.76 3.41 9.90
C ILE A 81 2.24 3.50 9.79
N THR A 82 1.74 3.50 8.56
CA THR A 82 0.31 3.51 8.24
C THR A 82 -0.01 2.27 7.42
N PRO A 83 -0.48 1.18 8.06
CA PRO A 83 -1.05 0.04 7.35
C PRO A 83 -2.46 0.41 6.87
N GLU A 84 -2.82 -0.03 5.66
CA GLU A 84 -4.14 0.13 5.07
C GLU A 84 -4.58 -1.23 4.50
N ALA A 85 -5.61 -1.82 5.09
CA ALA A 85 -6.14 -3.11 4.71
C ALA A 85 -7.37 -2.98 3.81
N GLN A 86 -7.78 -4.09 3.19
CA GLN A 86 -8.99 -4.14 2.39
C GLN A 86 -10.21 -3.87 3.31
N ALA A 87 -11.11 -3.00 2.88
CA ALA A 87 -12.26 -2.46 3.63
C ALA A 87 -11.98 -1.29 4.59
N ASP A 88 -10.75 -0.78 4.68
CA ASP A 88 -10.51 0.51 5.33
C ASP A 88 -11.19 1.66 4.56
N ALA A 89 -11.45 2.79 5.22
CA ALA A 89 -12.17 3.94 4.64
C ALA A 89 -11.59 4.46 3.30
N ARG A 90 -10.32 4.15 3.01
CA ARG A 90 -9.65 4.51 1.76
C ARG A 90 -9.90 3.52 0.62
N TYR A 91 -10.17 2.25 0.94
CA TYR A 91 -10.46 1.17 0.00
C TYR A 91 -11.83 0.58 0.33
N PRO A 92 -12.91 1.27 -0.07
CA PRO A 92 -14.26 0.74 0.11
C PRO A 92 -14.37 -0.62 -0.59
N ARG A 93 -15.06 -1.58 0.02
CA ARG A 93 -15.44 -2.80 -0.69
C ARG A 93 -16.32 -2.39 -1.87
N GLU A 94 -16.03 -2.93 -3.06
CA GLU A 94 -16.96 -2.82 -4.16
C GLU A 94 -18.26 -3.48 -3.71
N VAL A 95 -19.33 -2.69 -3.63
CA VAL A 95 -20.65 -3.16 -3.21
C VAL A 95 -21.19 -3.98 -4.37
N GLY A 96 -20.89 -5.27 -4.36
CA GLY A 96 -21.18 -6.19 -5.44
C GLY A 96 -21.01 -7.63 -5.04
N GLU A 97 -21.47 -8.00 -3.85
CA GLU A 97 -21.79 -9.37 -3.45
C GLU A 97 -22.72 -9.27 -2.23
N GLU A 98 -23.99 -9.61 -2.46
CA GLU A 98 -25.00 -9.79 -1.43
C GLU A 98 -24.59 -10.98 -0.55
N GLU A 99 -24.28 -10.72 0.72
CA GLU A 99 -24.61 -11.70 1.77
C GLU A 99 -25.27 -10.95 2.95
N GLU A 100 -26.50 -11.39 3.21
CA GLU A 100 -27.32 -11.03 4.34
C GLU A 100 -26.60 -11.24 5.68
N GLY A 101 -26.80 -10.28 6.58
CA GLY A 101 -26.96 -10.57 7.99
C GLY A 101 -25.68 -10.72 8.81
N THR A 102 -25.18 -9.61 9.34
CA THR A 102 -24.97 -9.42 10.79
C THR A 102 -24.77 -7.93 11.08
N GLN A 103 -25.77 -7.32 11.70
CA GLN A 103 -25.66 -5.98 12.27
C GLN A 103 -24.70 -6.03 13.46
N VAL A 104 -23.57 -5.33 13.35
CA VAL A 104 -22.76 -4.95 14.53
C VAL A 104 -22.94 -3.45 14.74
N VAL A 105 -23.63 -3.13 15.84
CA VAL A 105 -23.95 -1.79 16.31
C VAL A 105 -22.65 -1.04 16.65
N GLY A 106 -22.42 0.11 16.02
CA GLY A 106 -21.24 0.92 16.29
C GLY A 106 -21.32 2.35 15.76
N SER A 107 -21.83 3.25 16.62
CA SER A 107 -21.59 4.69 16.65
C SER A 107 -21.86 5.50 15.37
N GLY A 108 -23.01 6.19 15.37
CA GLY A 108 -23.32 7.22 14.39
C GLY A 108 -22.26 8.32 14.35
N LYS A 109 -21.53 8.39 13.24
CA LYS A 109 -20.96 9.64 12.74
C LYS A 109 -21.78 10.06 11.54
N ALA A 110 -22.28 11.29 11.61
CA ALA A 110 -23.02 11.97 10.55
C ALA A 110 -22.37 11.76 9.17
N PRO A 111 -23.13 11.80 8.06
CA PRO A 111 -22.58 11.72 6.71
C PRO A 111 -21.45 12.75 6.57
N SER A 112 -20.24 12.24 6.39
CA SER A 112 -19.01 13.01 6.37
C SER A 112 -19.07 14.06 5.27
N VAL A 113 -18.79 15.32 5.62
CA VAL A 113 -18.65 16.49 4.73
C VAL A 113 -17.58 16.29 3.62
N MET A 114 -16.93 15.13 3.56
CA MET A 114 -15.99 14.74 2.50
C MET A 114 -16.65 14.52 1.13
N SER A 115 -17.97 14.29 1.05
CA SER A 115 -18.64 13.93 -0.21
C SER A 115 -18.76 15.09 -1.21
N THR A 116 -18.53 16.34 -0.78
CA THR A 116 -18.74 17.55 -1.61
C THR A 116 -17.44 18.23 -2.04
N MET A 117 -16.27 17.72 -1.64
CA MET A 117 -14.98 18.35 -1.98
C MET A 117 -14.49 17.96 -3.36
N SER A 118 -14.08 18.97 -4.13
CA SER A 118 -13.40 18.75 -5.41
C SER A 118 -12.15 17.90 -5.19
N VAL A 119 -11.80 17.09 -6.19
CA VAL A 119 -10.61 16.22 -6.16
C VAL A 119 -9.34 17.03 -5.80
N ARG A 120 -9.21 18.24 -6.35
CA ARG A 120 -8.11 19.16 -6.08
C ARG A 120 -8.04 19.59 -4.61
N GLU A 121 -9.18 19.77 -3.96
CA GLU A 121 -9.24 20.19 -2.55
C GLU A 121 -8.89 19.05 -1.59
N ARG A 122 -9.28 17.81 -1.94
CA ARG A 122 -8.81 16.60 -1.26
C ARG A 122 -7.30 16.42 -1.41
N ASP A 123 -6.77 16.64 -2.61
CA ASP A 123 -5.32 16.53 -2.88
C ASP A 123 -4.53 17.60 -2.10
N LEU A 124 -5.03 18.83 -2.01
CA LEU A 124 -4.40 19.90 -1.21
C LEU A 124 -4.41 19.60 0.28
N ARG A 125 -5.53 19.08 0.82
CA ARG A 125 -5.63 18.71 2.24
C ARG A 125 -4.82 17.46 2.60
N GLY A 126 -4.82 16.46 1.72
CA GLY A 126 -4.07 15.22 1.90
C GLY A 126 -2.56 15.36 1.69
N GLY A 127 -2.15 16.45 1.03
CA GLY A 127 -0.75 16.76 0.77
C GLY A 127 -0.10 15.82 -0.26
N VAL A 128 1.22 16.00 -0.45
CA VAL A 128 2.01 15.28 -1.47
C VAL A 128 1.89 13.76 -1.33
N LEU A 129 1.86 13.25 -0.09
CA LEU A 129 1.77 11.82 0.16
C LEU A 129 0.45 11.24 -0.34
N HIS A 130 -0.67 11.94 -0.18
CA HIS A 130 -1.96 11.51 -0.73
C HIS A 130 -1.90 11.38 -2.25
N VAL A 131 -1.33 12.37 -2.93
CA VAL A 131 -1.17 12.36 -4.39
C VAL A 131 -0.29 11.19 -4.84
N GLN A 132 0.82 10.94 -4.13
CA GLN A 132 1.71 9.81 -4.42
C GLN A 132 0.98 8.48 -4.26
N ARG A 133 0.29 8.27 -3.14
CA ARG A 133 -0.43 7.01 -2.91
C ARG A 133 -1.55 6.80 -3.95
N ARG A 134 -2.26 7.85 -4.38
CA ARG A 134 -3.26 7.77 -5.45
C ARG A 134 -2.66 7.39 -6.81
N LYS A 135 -1.48 7.92 -7.15
CA LYS A 135 -0.76 7.52 -8.37
C LYS A 135 -0.33 6.05 -8.31
N VAL A 136 0.13 5.59 -7.15
CA VAL A 136 0.47 4.18 -6.92
C VAL A 136 -0.75 3.29 -7.09
N ASP A 137 -1.91 3.70 -6.56
CA ASP A 137 -3.16 2.96 -6.72
C ASP A 137 -3.51 2.78 -8.21
N ALA A 138 -3.49 3.87 -9.00
CA ALA A 138 -3.75 3.81 -10.43
C ALA A 138 -2.73 2.96 -11.20
N LEU A 139 -1.44 3.02 -10.81
CA LEU A 139 -0.40 2.19 -11.40
C LEU A 139 -0.62 0.70 -11.11
N VAL A 140 -1.01 0.35 -9.88
CA VAL A 140 -1.29 -1.04 -9.52
C VAL A 140 -2.54 -1.56 -10.22
N GLU A 141 -3.58 -0.75 -10.37
CA GLU A 141 -4.76 -1.12 -11.15
C GLU A 141 -4.40 -1.44 -12.60
N TYR A 142 -3.59 -0.58 -13.24
CA TYR A 142 -3.07 -0.83 -14.58
C TYR A 142 -2.25 -2.13 -14.65
N LEU A 143 -1.32 -2.34 -13.72
CA LEU A 143 -0.49 -3.56 -13.67
C LEU A 143 -1.32 -4.82 -13.48
N ARG A 144 -2.36 -4.77 -12.65
CA ARG A 144 -3.26 -5.91 -12.45
C ARG A 144 -4.00 -6.28 -13.73
N ARG A 145 -4.53 -5.29 -14.45
CA ARG A 145 -5.20 -5.53 -15.74
C ARG A 145 -4.23 -6.11 -16.77
N ASP A 146 -3.02 -5.56 -16.86
CA ASP A 146 -1.98 -6.06 -17.78
C ASP A 146 -1.55 -7.49 -17.44
N PHE A 147 -1.46 -7.83 -16.14
CA PHE A 147 -1.17 -9.19 -15.71
C PHE A 147 -2.31 -10.16 -16.01
N GLU A 148 -3.55 -9.75 -15.80
CA GLU A 148 -4.73 -10.55 -16.14
C GLU A 148 -4.82 -10.82 -17.64
N GLU A 149 -4.63 -9.79 -18.47
CA GLU A 149 -4.61 -9.91 -19.94
C GLU A 149 -3.53 -10.87 -20.43
N LYS A 150 -2.37 -10.87 -19.77
CA LYS A 150 -1.24 -11.76 -20.09
C LYS A 150 -1.30 -13.12 -19.40
N GLY A 151 -2.26 -13.34 -18.51
CA GLY A 151 -2.32 -14.54 -17.65
C GLY A 151 -1.13 -14.68 -16.69
N PHE A 152 -0.46 -13.56 -16.35
CA PHE A 152 0.68 -13.58 -15.44
C PHE A 152 0.21 -13.74 -13.99
N VAL A 153 0.64 -14.84 -13.37
CA VAL A 153 0.45 -15.09 -11.93
C VAL A 153 1.82 -15.31 -11.33
N MET A 154 2.16 -14.53 -10.30
CA MET A 154 3.37 -14.74 -9.51
C MET A 154 3.31 -16.14 -8.90
N PRO A 155 4.26 -17.03 -9.22
CA PRO A 155 4.29 -18.36 -8.62
C PRO A 155 4.39 -18.28 -7.11
N ASP A 156 3.76 -19.23 -6.42
CA ASP A 156 4.04 -19.41 -5.01
C ASP A 156 5.48 -19.92 -4.85
N ASP A 157 6.22 -19.33 -3.90
CA ASP A 157 7.64 -19.65 -3.62
C ASP A 157 7.86 -21.13 -3.25
N SER A 158 6.81 -21.93 -3.09
CA SER A 158 6.82 -23.38 -2.87
C SER A 158 7.22 -24.22 -4.09
N SER A 159 7.43 -23.59 -5.26
CA SER A 159 7.85 -24.29 -6.49
C SER A 159 9.36 -24.49 -6.65
N PHE A 160 10.19 -23.94 -5.75
CA PHE A 160 11.65 -24.15 -5.70
C PHE A 160 12.08 -25.15 -4.61
N SER A 161 11.33 -26.26 -4.46
CA SER A 161 11.72 -27.41 -3.64
C SER A 161 12.81 -28.26 -4.29
#